data_AF-A0A7D5RNU8-F1
#
_entry.id   AF-A0A7D5RNU8-F1
#
_cell.length_a   1.000
_cell.length_b   1.000
_cell.length_c   1.000
_cell.angle_alpha   90.00
_cell.angle_beta   90.00
_cell.angle_gamma   90.00
#
_symmetry.space_group_name_H-M   'P 1'
#
loop_
_entity.id
_entity.type
_entity.pdbx_description
1 polymer ?
#
loop_
_entity_poly.entity_id
_entity_poly.type
_entity_poly.pdbx_seq_one_letter_code
_entity_poly.pdbx_strand_id
1 'polypeptide(L)'
;MFLLSILFSFGAKAQVDSIHFQFQDTILKAGTTHTFLMTVRENIQDALGFQFCLQFDPQNIGFKSIPKYYISGWTEDNMNIYPLGHPDYIACAVDVISTPYTGKKLIEIQFDVFHDCRVKDVIRILSAYRFKEGDSYSKSEMFFENDTYPIATEYLPFKLAGSKNIAPEKVESFPNPASNEVNMSFSSNISGKFPVTIYDNAGKSVGETIVEVKSGDNKLTFNKALFGSAGSYIIQLNLGNRILTSRATFVN
;
A
#
# COMPACT_ATOMS: atom_id res chain seq x y z
N MET A 1 -39.96 50.64 -15.82
CA MET A 1 -39.03 49.86 -16.65
C MET A 1 -37.90 49.39 -15.73
N PHE A 2 -38.10 48.26 -15.06
CA PHE A 2 -37.10 47.65 -14.17
C PHE A 2 -36.52 46.45 -14.92
N LEU A 3 -35.24 46.53 -15.29
CA LEU A 3 -34.50 45.39 -15.84
C LEU A 3 -34.15 44.45 -14.68
N LEU A 4 -34.79 43.28 -14.67
CA LEU A 4 -34.44 42.16 -13.81
C LEU A 4 -33.22 41.47 -14.42
N SER A 5 -32.02 41.74 -13.91
CA SER A 5 -30.81 40.99 -14.24
C SER A 5 -30.87 39.61 -13.58
N ILE A 6 -31.20 38.59 -14.37
CA ILE A 6 -31.09 37.19 -13.97
C ILE A 6 -29.59 36.85 -13.92
N LEU A 7 -29.06 36.76 -12.70
CA LEU A 7 -27.79 36.10 -12.43
C LEU A 7 -27.98 34.61 -12.71
N PHE A 8 -27.54 34.16 -13.89
CA PHE A 8 -27.28 32.74 -14.11
C PHE A 8 -26.04 32.38 -13.28
N SER A 9 -26.24 31.82 -12.10
CA SER A 9 -25.21 31.01 -11.45
C SER A 9 -25.01 29.77 -12.32
N PHE A 10 -24.06 29.84 -13.26
CA PHE A 10 -23.49 28.64 -13.87
C PHE A 10 -22.67 27.94 -12.80
N GLY A 11 -23.36 27.23 -11.89
CA GLY A 11 -22.75 26.14 -11.16
C GLY A 11 -22.47 25.06 -12.19
N ALA A 12 -21.29 25.11 -12.81
CA ALA A 12 -20.78 23.97 -13.55
C ALA A 12 -20.76 22.81 -12.56
N LYS A 13 -21.71 21.89 -12.69
CA LYS A 13 -21.66 20.64 -11.94
C LYS A 13 -20.46 19.88 -12.49
N ALA A 14 -19.32 20.01 -11.82
CA ALA A 14 -18.14 19.20 -12.12
C ALA A 14 -18.60 17.75 -12.24
N GLN A 15 -18.31 17.13 -13.38
CA GLN A 15 -18.67 15.73 -13.58
C GLN A 15 -17.62 14.89 -12.86
N VAL A 16 -17.83 14.70 -11.55
CA VAL A 16 -16.90 14.04 -10.64
C VAL A 16 -16.65 12.60 -11.10
N ASP A 17 -15.42 12.34 -11.51
CA ASP A 17 -14.95 10.99 -11.84
C ASP A 17 -13.95 10.56 -10.77
N SER A 18 -14.27 9.47 -10.06
CA SER A 18 -13.45 8.96 -8.96
C SER A 18 -12.13 8.40 -9.48
N ILE A 19 -11.02 8.79 -8.88
CA ILE A 19 -9.69 8.20 -9.12
C ILE A 19 -9.34 7.24 -7.97
N HIS A 20 -8.77 6.07 -8.30
CA HIS A 20 -8.40 5.08 -7.29
C HIS A 20 -6.90 5.11 -7.06
N PHE A 21 -6.50 5.62 -5.89
CA PHE A 21 -5.13 5.55 -5.44
C PHE A 21 -4.81 4.21 -4.77
N GLN A 22 -3.57 3.79 -4.85
CA GLN A 22 -3.10 2.53 -4.28
C GLN A 22 -1.79 2.74 -3.51
N PHE A 23 -1.70 2.10 -2.35
CA PHE A 23 -0.50 1.98 -1.53
C PHE A 23 -0.10 0.51 -1.38
N GLN A 24 1.20 0.26 -1.22
CA GLN A 24 1.68 -1.07 -0.90
C GLN A 24 1.43 -1.39 0.57
N ASP A 25 0.64 -2.42 0.83
CA ASP A 25 0.38 -2.88 2.19
C ASP A 25 1.59 -3.66 2.76
N THR A 26 2.22 -3.12 3.80
CA THR A 26 3.41 -3.69 4.44
C THR A 26 3.35 -3.49 5.95
N ILE A 27 4.19 -4.22 6.68
CA ILE A 27 4.42 -4.00 8.11
C ILE A 27 5.43 -2.87 8.26
N LEU A 28 5.06 -1.86 9.03
CA LEU A 28 5.91 -0.74 9.44
C LEU A 28 6.52 -1.05 10.81
N LYS A 29 7.78 -0.65 11.00
CA LYS A 29 8.50 -0.87 12.25
C LYS A 29 8.75 0.44 12.97
N ALA A 30 8.50 0.45 14.27
CA ALA A 30 8.73 1.61 15.13
C ALA A 30 10.19 2.13 15.00
N GLY A 31 10.35 3.44 15.04
CA GLY A 31 11.64 4.12 14.91
C GLY A 31 12.21 4.18 13.49
N THR A 32 11.44 3.77 12.48
CA THR A 32 11.85 3.87 11.07
C THR A 32 11.17 5.04 10.35
N THR A 33 11.73 5.46 9.23
CA THR A 33 11.03 6.29 8.24
C THR A 33 10.54 5.39 7.12
N HIS A 34 9.25 5.48 6.78
CA HIS A 34 8.67 4.77 5.64
C HIS A 34 8.29 5.76 4.53
N THR A 35 8.59 5.38 3.29
CA THR A 35 8.18 6.14 2.09
C THR A 35 6.98 5.45 1.45
N PHE A 36 5.81 6.05 1.56
CA PHE A 36 4.62 5.60 0.87
C PHE A 36 4.64 6.08 -0.57
N LEU A 37 4.76 5.15 -1.51
CA LEU A 37 4.54 5.45 -2.92
C LEU A 37 3.05 5.39 -3.22
N MET A 38 2.45 6.54 -3.54
CA MET A 38 1.08 6.63 -4.04
C MET A 38 1.07 6.37 -5.54
N THR A 39 0.24 5.41 -5.96
CA THR A 39 0.01 5.10 -7.38
C THR A 39 -1.46 5.26 -7.74
N VAL A 40 -1.77 5.42 -9.02
CA VAL A 40 -3.14 5.44 -9.57
C VAL A 40 -3.40 4.19 -10.40
N ARG A 41 -4.62 3.63 -10.30
CA ARG A 41 -5.05 2.51 -11.14
C ARG A 41 -5.38 2.94 -12.58
N GLU A 42 -6.14 4.02 -12.72
CA GLU A 42 -6.67 4.53 -13.99
C GLU A 42 -5.58 5.08 -14.92
N ASN A 43 -5.88 5.17 -16.21
CA ASN A 43 -5.08 6.01 -17.11
C ASN A 43 -5.45 7.48 -16.85
N ILE A 44 -4.43 8.31 -16.65
CA ILE A 44 -4.57 9.73 -16.31
C ILE A 44 -3.93 10.66 -17.35
N GLN A 45 -3.64 10.15 -18.55
CA GLN A 45 -3.03 10.92 -19.64
C GLN A 45 -3.82 12.18 -20.02
N ASP A 46 -5.15 12.13 -19.91
CA ASP A 46 -6.08 13.21 -20.31
C ASP A 46 -6.60 14.01 -19.10
N ALA A 47 -6.07 13.76 -17.90
CA ALA A 47 -6.49 14.48 -16.72
C ALA A 47 -5.90 15.89 -16.73
N LEU A 48 -6.74 16.89 -16.48
CA LEU A 48 -6.29 18.27 -16.35
C LEU A 48 -5.72 18.54 -14.97
N GLY A 49 -6.15 17.80 -13.95
CA GLY A 49 -5.67 17.94 -12.58
C GLY A 49 -6.35 16.94 -11.64
N PHE A 50 -5.97 17.00 -10.37
CA PHE A 50 -6.44 16.09 -9.33
C PHE A 50 -6.62 16.79 -7.99
N GLN A 51 -7.55 16.26 -7.21
CA GLN A 51 -7.69 16.57 -5.79
C GLN A 51 -7.74 15.28 -4.99
N PHE A 52 -7.13 15.30 -3.81
CA PHE A 52 -7.32 14.22 -2.85
C PHE A 52 -7.19 14.71 -1.41
N CYS A 53 -7.85 14.00 -0.50
CA CYS A 53 -7.63 14.11 0.93
C CYS A 53 -7.16 12.75 1.46
N LEU A 54 -5.98 12.76 2.09
CA LEU A 54 -5.38 11.63 2.76
C LEU A 54 -5.54 11.83 4.26
N GLN A 55 -6.01 10.79 4.94
CA GLN A 55 -5.96 10.69 6.39
C GLN A 55 -4.91 9.66 6.80
N PHE A 56 -4.21 9.94 7.89
CA PHE A 56 -3.33 8.98 8.53
C PHE A 56 -3.62 8.89 10.03
N ASP A 57 -3.09 7.87 10.70
CA ASP A 57 -3.20 7.74 12.16
C ASP A 57 -2.01 8.42 12.86
N PRO A 58 -2.19 9.60 13.47
CA PRO A 58 -1.10 10.36 14.10
C PRO A 58 -0.54 9.68 15.35
N GLN A 59 -1.21 8.67 15.92
CA GLN A 59 -0.67 7.89 17.03
C GLN A 59 0.41 6.90 16.56
N ASN A 60 0.33 6.44 15.32
CA ASN A 60 1.19 5.39 14.78
C ASN A 60 2.24 5.93 13.80
N ILE A 61 1.92 6.98 13.03
CA ILE A 61 2.83 7.59 12.06
C ILE A 61 2.71 9.12 12.05
N GLY A 62 3.81 9.82 11.75
CA GLY A 62 3.85 11.27 11.63
C GLY A 62 4.41 11.72 10.28
N PHE A 63 3.75 12.68 9.63
CA PHE A 63 4.23 13.22 8.36
C PHE A 63 5.63 13.82 8.50
N LYS A 64 6.51 13.51 7.55
CA LYS A 64 7.90 13.97 7.54
C LYS A 64 8.19 14.90 6.37
N SER A 65 7.94 14.44 5.15
CA SER A 65 8.27 15.18 3.93
C SER A 65 7.62 14.56 2.70
N ILE A 66 7.72 15.27 1.58
CA ILE A 66 7.38 14.76 0.25
C ILE A 66 8.66 14.77 -0.60
N PRO A 67 9.43 13.66 -0.63
CA PRO A 67 10.72 13.64 -1.32
C PRO A 67 10.59 13.71 -2.85
N LYS A 68 9.44 13.33 -3.42
CA LYS A 68 9.31 13.18 -4.86
C LYS A 68 7.89 13.34 -5.39
N TYR A 69 7.80 14.13 -6.45
CA TYR A 69 6.65 14.24 -7.33
C TYR A 69 7.01 13.59 -8.67
N TYR A 70 6.11 12.77 -9.22
CA TYR A 70 6.31 12.09 -10.50
C TYR A 70 5.63 12.82 -11.67
N ILE A 71 4.62 13.63 -11.38
CA ILE A 71 3.93 14.46 -12.37
C ILE A 71 4.67 15.79 -12.50
N SER A 72 4.94 16.21 -13.73
CA SER A 72 5.60 17.50 -14.00
C SER A 72 4.69 18.65 -13.59
N GLY A 73 5.25 19.65 -12.90
CA GLY A 73 4.50 20.80 -12.39
C GLY A 73 3.87 20.59 -11.01
N TRP A 74 3.91 19.38 -10.44
CA TRP A 74 3.56 19.16 -9.03
C TRP A 74 4.69 19.62 -8.11
N THR A 75 4.35 20.47 -7.15
CA THR A 75 5.26 20.93 -6.10
C THR A 75 4.58 20.86 -4.73
N GLU A 76 5.32 21.22 -3.68
CA GLU A 76 4.76 21.32 -2.33
C GLU A 76 3.68 22.40 -2.20
N ASP A 77 3.65 23.40 -3.09
CA ASP A 77 2.60 24.44 -3.12
C ASP A 77 1.21 23.88 -3.50
N ASN A 78 1.17 22.66 -4.04
CA ASN A 78 -0.06 21.93 -4.31
C ASN A 78 -0.60 21.17 -3.09
N MET A 79 0.15 21.16 -1.99
CA MET A 79 -0.15 20.39 -0.79
C MET A 79 -0.56 21.31 0.34
N ASN A 80 -1.62 20.96 1.03
CA ASN A 80 -2.00 21.54 2.30
C ASN A 80 -1.80 20.49 3.38
N ILE A 81 -0.70 20.61 4.13
CA ILE A 81 -0.41 19.75 5.27
C ILE A 81 -1.21 20.28 6.46
N TYR A 82 -2.04 19.44 7.06
CA TYR A 82 -2.96 19.80 8.14
C TYR A 82 -4.03 20.82 7.74
N PRO A 83 -4.85 20.52 6.71
CA PRO A 83 -5.93 21.41 6.28
C PRO A 83 -6.87 21.71 7.44
N LEU A 84 -7.23 22.98 7.59
CA LEU A 84 -8.03 23.51 8.71
C LEU A 84 -7.51 23.14 10.12
N GLY A 85 -6.21 22.84 10.25
CA GLY A 85 -5.60 22.47 11.52
C GLY A 85 -5.87 21.02 11.95
N HIS A 86 -6.39 20.16 11.07
CA HIS A 86 -6.51 18.74 11.33
C HIS A 86 -5.14 18.05 11.25
N PRO A 87 -4.56 17.58 12.38
CA PRO A 87 -3.19 17.07 12.40
C PRO A 87 -3.03 15.69 11.75
N ASP A 88 -4.14 15.08 11.33
CA ASP A 88 -4.22 13.75 10.73
C ASP A 88 -4.52 13.80 9.22
N TYR A 89 -4.63 14.99 8.63
CA TYR A 89 -4.97 15.16 7.22
C TYR A 89 -3.81 15.76 6.40
N ILE A 90 -3.74 15.31 5.15
CA ILE A 90 -2.97 15.92 4.08
C ILE A 90 -3.90 16.07 2.89
N ALA A 91 -4.09 17.29 2.42
CA ALA A 91 -4.88 17.54 1.22
C ALA A 91 -3.98 17.99 0.07
N CYS A 92 -4.39 17.65 -1.14
CA CYS A 92 -3.71 18.05 -2.36
C CYS A 92 -4.72 18.62 -3.35
N ALA A 93 -4.31 19.68 -4.03
CA ALA A 93 -4.94 20.12 -5.27
C ALA A 93 -3.90 20.50 -6.31
N VAL A 94 -4.11 19.95 -7.49
CA VAL A 94 -3.38 20.35 -8.68
C VAL A 94 -4.37 20.74 -9.76
N ASP A 95 -4.24 21.99 -10.19
CA ASP A 95 -5.16 22.64 -11.13
C ASP A 95 -4.84 22.27 -12.59
N VAL A 96 -3.55 22.20 -12.95
CA VAL A 96 -3.11 21.97 -14.34
C VAL A 96 -1.91 21.05 -14.40
N ILE A 97 -2.08 19.90 -15.06
CA ILE A 97 -0.99 19.05 -15.51
C ILE A 97 -0.48 19.62 -16.83
N SER A 98 0.64 20.35 -16.77
CA SER A 98 1.20 21.07 -17.92
C SER A 98 1.69 20.14 -19.04
N THR A 99 1.97 18.88 -18.70
CA THR A 99 2.48 17.87 -19.62
C THR A 99 1.77 16.55 -19.37
N PRO A 100 1.12 15.93 -20.38
CA PRO A 100 0.42 14.66 -20.22
C PRO A 100 1.26 13.61 -19.50
N TYR A 101 0.74 13.06 -18.39
CA TYR A 101 1.42 12.05 -17.60
C TYR A 101 0.85 10.66 -17.89
N THR A 102 1.67 9.76 -18.40
CA THR A 102 1.27 8.40 -18.81
C THR A 102 1.66 7.31 -17.81
N GLY A 103 2.37 7.69 -16.73
CA GLY A 103 2.79 6.75 -15.70
C GLY A 103 1.68 6.45 -14.69
N LYS A 104 2.03 5.64 -13.68
CA LYS A 104 1.13 5.24 -12.59
C LYS A 104 1.55 5.79 -11.23
N LYS A 105 2.75 6.35 -11.10
CA LYS A 105 3.30 6.87 -9.85
C LYS A 105 2.93 8.34 -9.71
N LEU A 106 2.51 8.79 -8.55
CA LEU A 106 2.08 10.18 -8.38
C LEU A 106 3.06 10.94 -7.48
N ILE A 107 3.19 10.44 -6.25
CA ILE A 107 3.86 11.13 -5.17
C ILE A 107 4.45 10.10 -4.21
N GLU A 108 5.62 10.40 -3.66
CA GLU A 108 6.17 9.71 -2.51
C GLU A 108 5.98 10.59 -1.27
N ILE A 109 5.40 10.03 -0.21
CA ILE A 109 5.18 10.72 1.05
C ILE A 109 5.92 9.96 2.15
N GLN A 110 6.79 10.66 2.88
CA GLN A 110 7.52 10.08 4.00
C GLN A 110 6.81 10.31 5.31
N PHE A 111 6.78 9.26 6.13
CA PHE A 111 6.33 9.32 7.51
C PHE A 111 7.37 8.69 8.44
N ASP A 112 7.52 9.28 9.61
CA ASP A 112 8.19 8.62 10.74
C ASP A 112 7.19 7.67 11.44
N VAL A 113 7.66 6.48 11.79
CA VAL A 113 6.84 5.41 12.38
C VAL A 113 7.08 5.36 13.87
N PHE A 114 6.04 5.63 14.67
CA PHE A 114 6.12 5.65 16.14
C PHE A 114 5.88 4.27 16.75
N HIS A 115 5.01 3.46 16.14
CA HIS A 115 4.67 2.12 16.62
C HIS A 115 4.64 1.10 15.48
N ASP A 116 4.90 -0.17 15.81
CA ASP A 116 4.73 -1.27 14.87
C ASP A 116 3.27 -1.34 14.41
N CYS A 117 3.04 -1.18 13.12
CA CYS A 117 1.70 -1.11 12.54
C CYS A 117 1.71 -1.62 11.11
N ARG A 118 0.55 -1.66 10.47
CA ARG A 118 0.42 -2.09 9.07
C ARG A 118 -0.14 -0.93 8.25
N VAL A 119 0.40 -0.73 7.05
CA VAL A 119 0.04 0.38 6.16
C VAL A 119 -1.47 0.54 6.02
N LYS A 120 -2.18 -0.56 5.75
CA LYS A 120 -3.65 -0.52 5.57
C LYS A 120 -4.42 -0.02 6.80
N ASP A 121 -3.84 -0.04 7.99
CA ASP A 121 -4.50 0.33 9.24
C ASP A 121 -4.22 1.80 9.63
N VAL A 122 -3.23 2.45 8.99
CA VAL A 122 -2.72 3.77 9.41
C VAL A 122 -2.78 4.85 8.34
N ILE A 123 -3.17 4.53 7.10
CA ILE A 123 -3.31 5.52 6.03
C ILE A 123 -4.51 5.19 5.16
N ARG A 124 -5.27 6.21 4.74
CA ARG A 124 -6.38 6.10 3.77
C ARG A 124 -6.55 7.34 2.95
N ILE A 125 -7.17 7.16 1.80
CA ILE A 125 -7.71 8.25 1.01
C ILE A 125 -9.18 8.41 1.37
N LEU A 126 -9.52 9.60 1.88
CA LEU A 126 -10.89 9.98 2.18
C LEU A 126 -11.61 10.41 0.90
N SER A 127 -10.96 11.22 0.07
CA SER A 127 -11.52 11.77 -1.16
C SER A 127 -10.50 11.76 -2.29
N ALA A 128 -10.97 11.60 -3.53
CA ALA A 128 -10.12 11.51 -4.70
C ALA A 128 -10.89 11.85 -5.98
N TYR A 129 -10.49 12.92 -6.66
CA TYR A 129 -11.18 13.44 -7.85
C TYR A 129 -10.20 13.81 -8.96
N ARG A 130 -10.62 13.64 -10.21
CA ARG A 130 -9.91 14.11 -11.40
C ARG A 130 -10.74 15.12 -12.17
N PHE A 131 -10.07 16.10 -12.77
CA PHE A 131 -10.71 17.11 -13.63
C PHE A 131 -10.64 16.74 -15.10
N LYS A 132 -11.71 17.02 -15.83
CA LYS A 132 -11.83 16.86 -17.28
C LYS A 132 -11.95 18.21 -17.98
N GLU A 133 -11.76 18.19 -19.29
CA GLU A 133 -11.99 19.35 -20.15
C GLU A 133 -13.43 19.88 -19.98
N GLY A 134 -13.55 21.16 -19.67
CA GLY A 134 -14.83 21.84 -19.41
C GLY A 134 -15.24 21.93 -17.94
N ASP A 135 -14.54 21.26 -17.02
CA ASP A 135 -14.77 21.46 -15.59
C ASP A 135 -14.24 22.85 -15.15
N SER A 136 -15.04 23.58 -14.36
CA SER A 136 -14.62 24.81 -13.68
C SER A 136 -14.15 24.48 -12.28
N TYR A 137 -13.09 25.13 -11.81
CA TYR A 137 -12.40 24.78 -10.57
C TYR A 137 -12.12 26.01 -9.69
N SER A 138 -12.26 25.84 -8.37
CA SER A 138 -11.75 26.78 -7.38
C SER A 138 -11.03 26.06 -6.23
N LYS A 139 -9.82 26.53 -5.87
CA LYS A 139 -9.09 26.11 -4.66
C LYS A 139 -9.91 26.28 -3.37
N SER A 140 -10.90 27.17 -3.36
CA SER A 140 -11.75 27.42 -2.18
C SER A 140 -12.87 26.39 -1.98
N GLU A 141 -13.26 25.66 -3.02
CA GLU A 141 -14.31 24.61 -2.95
C GLU A 141 -13.75 23.27 -2.44
N MET A 142 -12.44 23.19 -2.22
CA MET A 142 -11.73 22.02 -1.72
C MET A 142 -12.12 21.56 -0.32
N PHE A 143 -12.85 22.39 0.42
CA PHE A 143 -12.95 22.26 1.86
C PHE A 143 -14.36 22.71 2.30
N PHE A 144 -15.20 21.69 2.58
CA PHE A 144 -16.42 21.74 3.40
C PHE A 144 -17.66 22.37 2.74
N GLU A 145 -18.48 21.54 2.10
CA GLU A 145 -19.85 21.46 2.62
C GLU A 145 -19.82 20.37 3.70
N ASN A 146 -20.26 20.70 4.93
CA ASN A 146 -20.27 19.81 6.09
C ASN A 146 -21.02 18.48 5.86
N ASP A 147 -21.75 18.36 4.74
CA ASP A 147 -22.65 17.26 4.44
C ASP A 147 -22.13 16.30 3.35
N THR A 148 -20.98 16.58 2.74
CA THR A 148 -20.34 15.69 1.77
C THR A 148 -19.16 14.97 2.41
N TYR A 149 -19.48 13.99 3.27
CA TYR A 149 -18.53 12.94 3.62
C TYR A 149 -18.00 12.33 2.32
N PRO A 150 -16.69 12.39 2.06
CA PRO A 150 -16.18 11.92 0.80
C PRO A 150 -16.31 10.40 0.71
N ILE A 151 -16.66 9.95 -0.49
CA ILE A 151 -16.81 8.54 -0.87
C ILE A 151 -15.49 7.85 -0.57
N ALA A 152 -15.49 6.98 0.45
CA ALA A 152 -14.35 6.18 0.82
C ALA A 152 -13.86 5.38 -0.39
N THR A 153 -12.72 5.77 -0.95
CA THR A 153 -12.03 4.94 -1.92
C THR A 153 -11.63 3.64 -1.24
N GLU A 154 -12.06 2.52 -1.83
CA GLU A 154 -11.70 1.19 -1.38
C GLU A 154 -10.18 1.06 -1.24
N TYR A 155 -9.74 0.51 -0.12
CA TYR A 155 -8.42 -0.09 -0.01
C TYR A 155 -8.37 -1.25 -0.99
N LEU A 156 -7.90 -0.98 -2.19
CA LEU A 156 -7.50 -2.04 -3.09
C LEU A 156 -6.04 -2.32 -2.72
N PRO A 157 -5.73 -3.43 -2.02
CA PRO A 157 -4.34 -3.80 -1.78
C PRO A 157 -3.64 -3.72 -3.13
N PHE A 158 -2.53 -2.99 -3.19
CA PHE A 158 -1.71 -2.94 -4.38
C PHE A 158 -1.45 -4.37 -4.85
N LYS A 159 -2.06 -4.75 -5.98
CA LYS A 159 -1.64 -5.93 -6.73
C LYS A 159 -0.30 -5.55 -7.32
N LEU A 160 0.76 -6.25 -6.90
CA LEU A 160 2.07 -6.17 -7.55
C LEU A 160 1.85 -6.12 -9.06
N ALA A 161 2.40 -5.09 -9.71
CA ALA A 161 2.49 -5.01 -11.16
C ALA A 161 3.17 -6.29 -11.65
N GLY A 162 2.35 -7.22 -12.13
CA GLY A 162 2.75 -8.58 -12.44
C GLY A 162 3.07 -9.42 -11.20
N SER A 163 2.05 -9.98 -10.55
CA SER A 163 2.18 -11.41 -10.31
C SER A 163 2.26 -12.06 -11.70
N LYS A 164 3.47 -12.21 -12.24
CA LYS A 164 3.77 -13.56 -12.73
C LYS A 164 3.30 -14.43 -11.59
N ASN A 165 2.39 -15.36 -11.82
CA ASN A 165 2.16 -16.42 -10.84
C ASN A 165 3.56 -16.92 -10.49
N ILE A 166 4.12 -16.47 -9.36
CA ILE A 166 5.40 -16.96 -8.86
C ILE A 166 4.98 -18.32 -8.39
N ALA A 167 5.02 -19.28 -9.32
CA ALA A 167 4.66 -20.64 -9.06
C ALA A 167 5.49 -21.04 -7.84
N PRO A 168 4.85 -21.47 -6.75
CA PRO A 168 5.59 -21.89 -5.57
C PRO A 168 6.56 -22.98 -5.99
N GLU A 169 7.83 -22.75 -5.74
CA GLU A 169 8.85 -23.74 -5.98
C GLU A 169 8.82 -24.71 -4.81
N LYS A 170 8.64 -25.99 -5.12
CA LYS A 170 8.63 -27.03 -4.11
C LYS A 170 10.06 -27.38 -3.75
N VAL A 171 10.40 -27.27 -2.48
CA VAL A 171 11.66 -27.74 -1.91
C VAL A 171 11.40 -28.89 -0.94
N GLU A 172 12.35 -29.78 -0.79
CA GLU A 172 12.23 -30.91 0.10
C GLU A 172 12.51 -30.52 1.55
N SER A 173 11.80 -31.18 2.45
CA SER A 173 12.05 -31.06 3.88
C SER A 173 12.51 -32.40 4.43
N PHE A 174 13.52 -32.40 5.29
CA PHE A 174 14.11 -33.62 5.84
C PHE A 174 14.56 -33.44 7.30
N PRO A 175 14.43 -34.47 8.16
CA PRO A 175 13.69 -35.69 7.92
C PRO A 175 12.19 -35.41 7.72
N ASN A 176 11.50 -36.28 6.99
CA ASN A 176 10.06 -36.18 6.80
C ASN A 176 9.45 -37.57 6.56
N PRO A 177 8.70 -38.13 7.53
CA PRO A 177 8.24 -37.49 8.77
C PRO A 177 9.36 -37.13 9.77
N ALA A 178 9.12 -36.13 10.59
CA ALA A 178 9.99 -35.64 11.65
C ALA A 178 9.37 -35.85 13.04
N SER A 179 10.20 -36.04 14.07
CA SER A 179 9.73 -36.14 15.47
C SER A 179 9.84 -34.81 16.22
N ASN A 180 10.94 -34.07 16.01
CA ASN A 180 11.23 -32.84 16.77
C ASN A 180 11.59 -31.64 15.89
N GLU A 181 12.29 -31.86 14.78
CA GLU A 181 12.70 -30.79 13.88
C GLU A 181 12.69 -31.24 12.42
N VAL A 182 12.51 -30.27 11.53
CA VAL A 182 12.57 -30.47 10.09
C VAL A 182 13.48 -29.43 9.46
N ASN A 183 14.29 -29.85 8.50
CA ASN A 183 15.17 -28.98 7.75
C ASN A 183 14.60 -28.68 6.36
N MET A 184 14.87 -27.49 5.85
CA MET A 184 14.62 -27.09 4.47
C MET A 184 15.95 -26.61 3.86
N SER A 185 16.36 -27.21 2.74
CA SER A 185 17.56 -26.80 2.01
C SER A 185 17.21 -26.20 0.65
N PHE A 186 17.86 -25.10 0.30
CA PHE A 186 17.66 -24.39 -0.97
C PHE A 186 18.81 -23.44 -1.27
N SER A 187 18.93 -23.03 -2.54
CA SER A 187 19.86 -21.98 -2.94
C SER A 187 19.14 -20.65 -3.18
N SER A 188 19.81 -19.56 -2.81
CA SER A 188 19.33 -18.19 -2.95
C SER A 188 20.38 -17.30 -3.61
N ASN A 189 19.93 -16.38 -4.46
CA ASN A 189 20.77 -15.31 -5.01
C ASN A 189 20.63 -13.99 -4.23
N ILE A 190 19.86 -14.02 -3.14
CA ILE A 190 19.62 -12.88 -2.26
C ILE A 190 19.93 -13.24 -0.81
N SER A 191 20.28 -12.25 0.00
CA SER A 191 20.48 -12.37 1.44
C SER A 191 19.60 -11.41 2.22
N GLY A 192 19.30 -11.74 3.46
CA GLY A 192 18.47 -10.92 4.34
C GLY A 192 17.61 -11.74 5.29
N LYS A 193 16.67 -11.04 5.93
CA LYS A 193 15.68 -11.65 6.84
C LYS A 193 14.35 -11.79 6.12
N PHE A 194 13.82 -13.00 6.07
CA PHE A 194 12.61 -13.30 5.30
C PHE A 194 11.55 -13.99 6.16
N PRO A 195 10.26 -13.68 5.94
CA PRO A 195 9.18 -14.31 6.68
C PRO A 195 8.94 -15.74 6.20
N VAL A 196 8.74 -16.63 7.17
CA VAL A 196 8.23 -17.99 7.00
C VAL A 196 6.87 -18.07 7.66
N THR A 197 5.91 -18.62 6.93
CA THR A 197 4.56 -18.93 7.44
C THR A 197 4.34 -20.43 7.37
N ILE A 198 3.79 -21.00 8.44
CA ILE A 198 3.46 -22.42 8.55
C ILE A 198 1.93 -22.52 8.51
N TYR A 199 1.44 -23.33 7.58
CA TYR A 199 0.02 -23.63 7.44
C TYR A 199 -0.25 -25.06 7.85
N ASP A 200 -1.40 -25.30 8.49
CA ASP A 200 -1.95 -26.64 8.60
C ASP A 200 -2.48 -27.13 7.24
N ASN A 201 -2.93 -28.38 7.23
CA ASN A 201 -3.54 -29.05 6.08
C ASN A 201 -4.91 -28.49 5.68
N ALA A 202 -5.52 -27.60 6.47
CA ALA A 202 -6.70 -26.83 6.10
C ALA A 202 -6.34 -25.43 5.52
N GLY A 203 -5.04 -25.09 5.45
CA GLY A 203 -4.56 -23.80 4.95
C GLY A 203 -4.60 -22.67 5.97
N LYS A 204 -4.83 -22.97 7.25
CA LYS A 204 -4.80 -21.97 8.33
C LYS A 204 -3.36 -21.76 8.80
N SER A 205 -2.96 -20.50 8.97
CA SER A 205 -1.66 -20.16 9.57
C SER A 205 -1.62 -20.61 11.04
N VAL A 206 -0.64 -21.44 11.39
CA VAL A 206 -0.42 -21.99 12.74
C VAL A 206 0.90 -21.55 13.36
N GLY A 207 1.79 -20.94 12.58
CA GLY A 207 3.07 -20.45 13.04
C GLY A 207 3.72 -19.49 12.06
N GLU A 208 4.47 -18.52 12.60
CA GLU A 208 5.23 -17.55 11.83
C GLU A 208 6.61 -17.36 12.46
N THR A 209 7.63 -17.20 11.61
CA THR A 209 8.98 -16.89 12.08
C THR A 209 9.74 -16.10 11.02
N ILE A 210 10.85 -15.48 11.41
CA ILE A 210 11.76 -14.80 10.51
C ILE A 210 13.06 -15.58 10.46
N VAL A 211 13.52 -15.90 9.25
CA VAL A 211 14.76 -16.64 9.03
C VAL A 211 15.79 -15.78 8.33
N GLU A 212 17.06 -15.99 8.66
CA GLU A 212 18.16 -15.39 7.94
C GLU A 212 18.54 -16.27 6.74
N VAL A 213 18.60 -15.66 5.56
CA VAL A 213 19.00 -16.30 4.31
C VAL A 213 20.28 -15.63 3.82
N LYS A 214 21.23 -16.43 3.40
CA LYS A 214 22.49 -16.00 2.78
C LYS A 214 22.43 -16.23 1.28
N SER A 215 23.21 -15.47 0.51
CA SER A 215 23.44 -15.80 -0.90
C SER A 215 24.23 -17.11 -0.97
N GLY A 216 23.85 -18.02 -1.87
CA GLY A 216 24.36 -19.38 -1.96
C GLY A 216 23.42 -20.40 -1.31
N ASP A 217 23.99 -21.48 -0.79
CA ASP A 217 23.23 -22.59 -0.20
C ASP A 217 22.81 -22.28 1.24
N ASN A 218 21.56 -22.60 1.55
CA ASN A 218 20.95 -22.39 2.85
C ASN A 218 20.37 -23.69 3.39
N LYS A 219 20.42 -23.84 4.72
CA LYS A 219 19.73 -24.88 5.47
C LYS A 219 19.01 -24.23 6.66
N LEU A 220 17.69 -24.23 6.61
CA LEU A 220 16.84 -23.73 7.70
C LEU A 220 16.35 -24.90 8.54
N THR A 221 16.36 -24.76 9.86
CA THR A 221 15.86 -25.77 10.81
C THR A 221 14.65 -25.21 11.53
N PHE A 222 13.54 -25.97 11.54
CA PHE A 222 12.29 -25.59 12.20
C PHE A 222 11.93 -26.61 13.28
N ASN A 223 11.76 -26.14 14.51
CA ASN A 223 11.36 -26.98 15.64
C ASN A 223 9.83 -27.24 15.64
N LYS A 224 9.40 -28.42 16.08
CA LYS A 224 8.00 -28.86 16.19
C LYS A 224 7.11 -27.86 16.95
N ALA A 225 7.68 -27.13 17.91
CA ALA A 225 6.97 -26.09 18.64
C ALA A 225 6.35 -25.01 17.73
N LEU A 226 6.92 -24.76 16.54
CA LEU A 226 6.37 -23.82 15.55
C LEU A 226 5.15 -24.35 14.79
N PHE A 227 4.94 -25.67 14.78
CA PHE A 227 3.88 -26.36 14.02
C PHE A 227 2.70 -26.76 14.92
N GLY A 228 2.97 -26.94 16.22
CA GLY A 228 1.99 -27.37 17.21
C GLY A 228 1.96 -28.90 17.35
N SER A 229 0.79 -29.49 17.08
CA SER A 229 0.55 -30.92 17.27
C SER A 229 1.22 -31.79 16.20
N ALA A 230 1.15 -33.12 16.34
CA ALA A 230 1.48 -34.01 15.22
C ALA A 230 0.48 -33.81 14.07
N GLY A 231 0.95 -33.90 12.82
CA GLY A 231 0.15 -33.60 11.64
C GLY A 231 0.98 -33.25 10.41
N SER A 232 0.31 -32.94 9.30
CA SER A 232 0.92 -32.48 8.06
C SER A 232 0.79 -30.98 7.90
N TYR A 233 1.89 -30.33 7.51
CA TYR A 233 2.02 -28.89 7.46
C TYR A 233 2.67 -28.45 6.15
N ILE A 234 2.40 -27.20 5.77
CA ILE A 234 3.05 -26.52 4.66
C ILE A 234 3.92 -25.40 5.23
N ILE A 235 5.21 -25.43 4.96
CA ILE A 235 6.14 -24.35 5.27
C ILE A 235 6.26 -23.48 4.01
N GLN A 236 5.98 -22.18 4.13
CA GLN A 236 6.11 -21.22 3.05
C GLN A 236 7.14 -20.15 3.40
N LEU A 237 8.25 -20.12 2.67
CA LEU A 237 9.25 -19.05 2.75
C LEU A 237 9.02 -18.06 1.61
N ASN A 238 8.80 -16.79 1.96
CA ASN A 238 8.63 -15.72 0.98
C ASN A 238 9.92 -14.90 0.86
N LEU A 239 10.64 -15.08 -0.25
CA LEU A 239 11.87 -14.37 -0.58
C LEU A 239 11.61 -13.03 -1.33
N GLY A 240 10.35 -12.62 -1.46
CA GLY A 240 9.92 -11.44 -2.21
C GLY A 240 9.85 -11.69 -3.73
N ASN A 241 10.88 -12.29 -4.31
CA ASN A 241 10.96 -12.64 -5.74
C ASN A 241 10.64 -14.11 -6.07
N ARG A 242 10.64 -14.98 -5.04
CA ARG A 242 10.36 -16.43 -5.12
C ARG A 242 9.57 -16.82 -3.88
N ILE A 243 8.70 -17.83 -4.03
CA ILE A 243 8.02 -18.47 -2.91
C ILE A 243 8.50 -19.92 -2.89
N LEU A 244 9.16 -20.32 -1.81
CA LEU A 244 9.53 -21.71 -1.59
C LEU A 244 8.49 -22.36 -0.68
N THR A 245 8.06 -23.56 -1.05
CA THR A 245 7.12 -24.33 -0.25
C THR A 245 7.68 -25.71 0.04
N SER A 246 7.46 -26.19 1.26
CA SER A 246 7.75 -27.57 1.61
C SER A 246 6.65 -28.17 2.46
N ARG A 247 6.54 -29.49 2.42
CA ARG A 247 5.56 -30.23 3.22
C ARG A 247 6.29 -30.98 4.31
N ALA A 248 6.03 -30.64 5.58
CA ALA A 248 6.57 -31.36 6.72
C ALA A 248 5.45 -32.17 7.40
N THR A 249 5.76 -33.38 7.83
CA THR A 249 4.86 -34.21 8.65
C THR A 249 5.52 -34.45 9.99
N PHE A 250 4.87 -34.05 11.08
CA PHE A 250 5.32 -34.36 12.43
C PHE A 250 4.57 -35.57 12.97
N VAL A 251 5.33 -36.52 13.52
CA VAL A 251 4.81 -37.66 14.27
C VAL A 251 5.06 -37.46 15.76
N ASN A 252 4.37 -38.25 16.59
CA ASN A 252 4.62 -38.31 18.03
C ASN A 252 5.85 -39.15 18.34
#